data_AF-Q176X0-F1
#
_entry.id   AF-Q176X0-F1
#
_cell.length_a   1.000
_cell.length_b   1.000
_cell.length_c   1.000
_cell.angle_alpha   90.00
_cell.angle_beta   90.00
_cell.angle_gamma   90.00
#
_symmetry.space_group_name_H-M   'P 1'
#
loop_
_entity.id
_entity.type
_entity.pdbx_description
1 polymer ?
#
loop_
_entity_poly.entity_id
_entity_poly.type
_entity_poly.pdbx_seq_one_letter_code
_entity_poly.pdbx_strand_id
1 'polypeptide(L)'
;MEYQDQNTNVSNDPVIATLLKLENTFLYQMWINRPVNVTVYFLDMRRGEFGEQYPNLVIPIVLRQAGIALYHRQMLSDCSSRTIVIKMGHEDGHSFQTFQVEFPQHVMPPPLLDLLSEQSDIQASLEDVKLQLFSWIASDTLDYHRLKLVPERLRAPLLTLYCLVEKQILQLFEADVLLQVVHDVAFQTYNWQSVRYPHKLGKRPFRIAFLFQKIYNHFNKAATLLGFKEEPFLIFDGVLFHNRYEEWKKQGSCSMEQIERWRIYDGLIGARPQT
;
A
#
# COMPACT_ATOMS: atom_id res chain seq x y z
N MET A 1 -19.63 24.06 -21.05
CA MET A 1 -18.22 24.45 -20.93
C MET A 1 -17.43 23.26 -21.45
N GLU A 2 -17.02 23.33 -22.71
CA GLU A 2 -16.35 22.26 -23.44
C GLU A 2 -14.99 21.98 -22.79
N TYR A 3 -14.72 20.71 -22.47
CA TYR A 3 -13.38 20.26 -22.15
C TYR A 3 -12.53 20.40 -23.42
N GLN A 4 -11.78 21.49 -23.51
CA GLN A 4 -10.67 21.57 -24.44
C GLN A 4 -9.63 20.54 -23.99
N ASP A 5 -9.55 19.43 -24.72
CA ASP A 5 -8.38 18.56 -24.74
C ASP A 5 -7.19 19.43 -25.14
N GLN A 6 -6.40 19.87 -24.16
CA GLN A 6 -5.04 20.38 -24.40
C GLN A 6 -4.13 19.21 -24.75
N ASN A 7 -4.40 18.61 -25.91
CA ASN A 7 -3.55 17.61 -26.52
C ASN A 7 -2.51 18.38 -27.36
N THR A 8 -1.52 18.95 -26.69
CA THR A 8 -0.38 19.60 -27.34
C THR A 8 0.89 19.08 -26.67
N ASN A 9 1.55 18.13 -27.34
CA ASN A 9 2.84 17.46 -27.03
C ASN A 9 2.84 16.18 -26.18
N VAL A 10 1.90 15.25 -26.39
CA VAL A 10 2.00 13.86 -25.85
C VAL A 10 2.97 12.97 -26.64
N SER A 11 3.48 13.42 -27.80
CA SER A 11 4.06 12.51 -28.79
C SER A 11 5.51 12.01 -28.53
N ASN A 12 6.29 12.60 -27.63
CA ASN A 12 7.74 12.28 -27.49
C ASN A 12 8.26 12.09 -26.05
N ASP A 13 7.39 12.03 -25.03
CA ASP A 13 7.88 11.81 -23.65
C ASP A 13 8.25 10.32 -23.46
N PRO A 14 9.54 9.98 -23.24
CA PRO A 14 9.97 8.59 -23.08
C PRO A 14 9.34 7.93 -21.85
N VAL A 15 8.97 8.70 -20.83
CA VAL A 15 8.26 8.20 -19.66
C VAL A 15 6.85 7.76 -20.03
N ILE A 16 6.11 8.59 -20.78
CA ILE A 16 4.76 8.23 -21.23
C ILE A 16 4.79 6.95 -22.08
N ALA A 17 5.73 6.85 -23.02
CA ALA A 17 5.90 5.66 -23.85
C ALA A 17 6.16 4.40 -23.00
N THR A 18 7.01 4.52 -21.98
CA THR A 18 7.34 3.43 -21.06
C THR A 18 6.14 3.02 -20.21
N LEU A 19 5.42 3.99 -19.64
CA LEU A 19 4.25 3.74 -18.80
C LEU A 19 3.11 3.07 -19.59
N LEU A 20 2.93 3.43 -20.86
CA LEU A 20 1.97 2.77 -21.75
C LEU A 20 2.41 1.35 -22.10
N LYS A 21 3.70 1.12 -22.38
CA LYS A 21 4.26 -0.22 -22.63
C LYS A 21 4.08 -1.16 -21.44
N LEU A 22 4.26 -0.64 -20.22
CA LEU A 22 4.08 -1.39 -18.97
C LEU A 22 2.62 -1.50 -18.52
N GLU A 23 1.67 -0.97 -19.29
CA GLU A 23 0.24 -0.90 -18.94
C GLU A 23 -0.04 -0.26 -17.56
N ASN A 24 0.88 0.57 -17.07
CA ASN A 24 0.83 1.15 -15.73
C ASN A 24 -0.09 2.38 -15.71
N THR A 25 -1.39 2.10 -15.76
CA THR A 25 -2.45 3.12 -15.83
C THR A 25 -2.42 4.05 -14.62
N PHE A 26 -2.06 3.54 -13.45
CA PHE A 26 -1.99 4.34 -12.22
C PHE A 26 -0.91 5.42 -12.31
N LEU A 27 0.32 5.03 -12.67
CA LEU A 27 1.41 6.00 -12.83
C LEU A 27 1.20 6.93 -14.01
N TYR A 28 0.63 6.42 -15.12
CA TYR A 28 0.27 7.26 -16.25
C TYR A 28 -0.66 8.39 -15.82
N GLN A 29 -1.77 8.07 -15.13
CA GLN A 29 -2.72 9.07 -14.63
C GLN A 29 -2.05 10.08 -13.69
N MET A 30 -1.18 9.61 -12.80
CA MET A 30 -0.41 10.48 -11.90
C MET A 30 0.57 11.40 -12.63
N TRP A 31 1.20 10.90 -13.70
CA TRP A 31 2.18 11.62 -14.52
C TRP A 31 1.56 12.77 -15.32
N ILE A 32 0.35 12.57 -15.84
CA ILE A 32 -0.41 13.58 -16.61
C ILE A 32 -1.37 14.41 -15.74
N ASN A 33 -1.18 14.39 -14.42
CA ASN A 33 -1.97 15.15 -13.44
C ASN A 33 -3.50 14.91 -13.51
N ARG A 34 -3.92 13.66 -13.76
CA ARG A 34 -5.33 13.26 -13.64
C ARG A 34 -5.70 13.07 -12.16
N PRO A 35 -6.94 13.40 -11.76
CA PRO A 35 -7.39 13.20 -10.39
C PRO A 35 -7.28 11.73 -9.94
N VAL A 36 -6.78 11.51 -8.73
CA VAL A 36 -6.64 10.16 -8.14
C VAL A 36 -7.87 9.82 -7.31
N ASN A 37 -8.47 8.65 -7.56
CA ASN A 37 -9.67 8.22 -6.86
C ASN A 37 -9.33 7.51 -5.53
N VAL A 38 -9.87 8.04 -4.42
CA VAL A 38 -9.88 7.42 -3.09
C VAL A 38 -11.32 7.08 -2.74
N THR A 39 -11.67 5.81 -2.88
CA THR A 39 -13.07 5.39 -2.93
C THR A 39 -13.32 4.16 -2.06
N VAL A 40 -14.42 4.22 -1.30
CA VAL A 40 -14.91 3.09 -0.49
C VAL A 40 -16.17 2.54 -1.17
N TYR A 41 -15.98 1.82 -2.29
CA TYR A 41 -17.13 1.38 -3.10
C TYR A 41 -17.95 0.22 -2.52
N PHE A 42 -17.45 -0.53 -1.52
CA PHE A 42 -18.03 -1.86 -1.22
C PHE A 42 -18.08 -2.28 0.24
N LEU A 43 -17.68 -1.43 1.19
CA LEU A 43 -17.82 -1.78 2.60
C LEU A 43 -18.77 -0.85 3.33
N ASP A 44 -19.61 -1.46 4.14
CA ASP A 44 -20.12 -0.85 5.35
C ASP A 44 -18.96 -0.59 6.33
N MET A 45 -18.17 0.43 6.00
CA MET A 45 -17.34 1.17 6.94
C MET A 45 -18.14 2.35 7.51
N ARG A 46 -19.50 2.26 7.58
CA ARG A 46 -20.36 3.36 8.03
C ARG A 46 -19.82 3.92 9.35
N ARG A 47 -19.89 5.26 9.44
CA ARG A 47 -19.48 6.17 10.51
C ARG A 47 -19.02 5.52 11.83
N GLY A 48 -17.83 5.93 12.30
CA GLY A 48 -17.35 5.68 13.66
C GLY A 48 -16.18 4.70 13.84
N GLU A 49 -15.86 3.83 12.88
CA GLU A 49 -14.66 2.97 12.96
C GLU A 49 -13.63 3.29 11.86
N PHE A 50 -13.63 2.59 10.71
CA PHE A 50 -12.58 2.74 9.70
C PHE A 50 -12.93 3.67 8.54
N GLY A 51 -14.22 3.93 8.31
CA GLY A 51 -14.71 4.70 7.15
C GLY A 51 -14.12 6.09 7.11
N GLU A 52 -14.29 6.82 8.21
CA GLU A 52 -13.78 8.19 8.36
C GLU A 52 -12.25 8.24 8.36
N GLN A 53 -11.59 7.16 8.76
CA GLN A 53 -10.14 7.07 8.82
C GLN A 53 -9.51 6.69 7.48
N TYR A 54 -10.26 6.09 6.55
CA TYR A 54 -9.72 5.57 5.29
C TYR A 54 -9.04 6.63 4.41
N PRO A 55 -9.63 7.83 4.18
CA PRO A 55 -8.92 8.88 3.47
C PRO A 55 -7.61 9.28 4.15
N ASN A 56 -7.60 9.36 5.49
CA ASN A 56 -6.42 9.70 6.28
C ASN A 56 -5.32 8.62 6.22
N LEU A 57 -5.68 7.36 5.90
CA LEU A 57 -4.71 6.28 5.67
C LEU A 57 -4.16 6.32 4.24
N VAL A 58 -5.02 6.53 3.24
CA VAL A 58 -4.65 6.36 1.82
C VAL A 58 -4.02 7.60 1.21
N ILE A 59 -4.52 8.79 1.56
CA ILE A 59 -4.06 10.04 0.95
C ILE A 59 -2.55 10.23 1.15
N PRO A 60 -1.97 10.07 2.35
CA PRO A 60 -0.52 10.20 2.54
C PRO A 60 0.28 9.21 1.67
N ILE A 61 -0.17 7.95 1.58
CA ILE A 61 0.47 6.93 0.73
C ILE A 61 0.48 7.38 -0.75
N VAL A 62 -0.64 7.89 -1.24
CA VAL A 62 -0.78 8.39 -2.63
C VAL A 62 0.10 9.63 -2.86
N LEU A 63 0.17 10.54 -1.90
CA LEU A 63 0.99 11.76 -2.02
C LEU A 63 2.48 11.44 -2.02
N ARG A 64 2.92 10.47 -1.21
CA ARG A 64 4.31 9.97 -1.22
C ARG A 64 4.65 9.24 -2.51
N GLN A 65 3.73 8.44 -3.04
CA GLN A 65 3.89 7.85 -4.38
C GLN A 65 4.06 8.92 -5.46
N ALA A 66 3.23 9.98 -5.41
CA ALA A 66 3.37 11.12 -6.30
C ALA A 66 4.72 11.84 -6.13
N GLY A 67 5.19 12.01 -4.90
CA GLY A 67 6.47 12.63 -4.59
C GLY A 67 7.66 11.93 -5.25
N ILE A 68 7.63 10.61 -5.29
CA ILE A 68 8.66 9.81 -5.94
C ILE A 68 8.53 9.92 -7.46
N ALA A 69 7.33 9.69 -8.00
CA ALA A 69 7.09 9.70 -9.43
C ALA A 69 7.41 11.06 -10.06
N LEU A 70 7.21 12.15 -9.33
CA LEU A 70 7.31 13.52 -9.84
C LEU A 70 8.54 14.26 -9.31
N TYR A 71 9.43 13.58 -8.58
CA TYR A 71 10.55 14.21 -7.88
C TYR A 71 11.38 15.12 -8.80
N HIS A 72 11.75 14.62 -9.98
CA HIS A 72 12.54 15.34 -10.99
C HIS A 72 11.75 16.41 -11.75
N ARG A 73 10.44 16.49 -11.51
CA ARG A 73 9.51 17.47 -12.09
C ARG A 73 8.95 18.43 -11.04
N GLN A 74 9.40 18.36 -9.79
CA GLN A 74 8.79 19.09 -8.65
C GLN A 74 8.75 20.62 -8.81
N MET A 75 9.64 21.19 -9.65
CA MET A 75 9.70 22.63 -9.94
C MET A 75 8.69 23.07 -11.02
N LEU A 76 8.01 22.13 -11.68
CA LEU A 76 6.94 22.42 -12.63
C LEU A 76 5.63 22.71 -11.88
N SER A 77 4.89 23.72 -12.33
CA SER A 77 3.69 24.23 -11.65
C SER A 77 2.56 23.20 -11.50
N ASP A 78 2.52 22.17 -12.35
CA ASP A 78 1.53 21.10 -12.35
C ASP A 78 1.93 19.87 -11.52
N CYS A 79 3.12 19.88 -10.90
CA CYS A 79 3.70 18.72 -10.21
C CYS A 79 3.75 18.85 -8.68
N SER A 80 3.49 20.04 -8.13
CA SER A 80 3.53 20.29 -6.68
C SER A 80 2.28 19.83 -5.92
N SER A 81 1.16 19.60 -6.61
CA SER A 81 -0.11 19.24 -5.98
C SER A 81 -0.89 18.20 -6.76
N ARG A 82 -1.77 17.46 -6.09
CA ARG A 82 -2.65 16.46 -6.71
C ARG A 82 -4.08 16.63 -6.24
N THR A 83 -5.00 16.59 -7.21
CA THR A 83 -6.44 16.52 -6.95
C THR A 83 -6.82 15.09 -6.62
N ILE A 84 -7.40 14.89 -5.45
CA ILE A 84 -7.92 13.60 -4.99
C ILE A 84 -9.44 13.67 -5.00
N VAL A 85 -10.06 12.69 -5.63
CA VAL A 85 -11.50 12.49 -5.64
C VAL A 85 -11.84 11.52 -4.52
N ILE A 86 -12.59 12.00 -3.53
CA ILE A 86 -13.00 11.21 -2.37
C ILE A 86 -14.49 10.89 -2.50
N LYS A 87 -14.83 9.59 -2.47
CA LYS A 87 -16.21 9.09 -2.43
C LYS A 87 -16.33 7.98 -1.38
N MET A 88 -17.07 8.28 -0.31
CA MET A 88 -17.16 7.43 0.89
C MET A 88 -18.35 6.48 0.91
N GLY A 89 -19.31 6.67 0.00
CA GLY A 89 -20.51 5.85 -0.09
C GLY A 89 -21.15 5.92 -1.46
N HIS A 90 -22.07 5.01 -1.74
CA HIS A 90 -22.82 4.99 -3.00
C HIS A 90 -23.64 6.28 -3.17
N GLU A 91 -24.38 6.64 -2.12
CA GLU A 91 -25.26 7.82 -2.03
C GLU A 91 -24.51 9.14 -1.83
N ASP A 92 -23.25 9.09 -1.39
CA ASP A 92 -22.45 10.30 -1.17
C ASP A 92 -21.97 10.88 -2.52
N GLY A 93 -22.03 12.21 -2.64
CA GLY A 93 -21.42 12.92 -3.77
C GLY A 93 -19.91 12.73 -3.84
N HIS A 94 -19.32 12.99 -5.00
CA HIS A 94 -17.86 13.09 -5.12
C HIS A 94 -17.40 14.40 -4.48
N SER A 95 -16.40 14.33 -3.61
CA SER A 95 -15.69 15.50 -3.13
C SER A 95 -14.32 15.58 -3.79
N PHE A 96 -13.91 16.79 -4.19
CA PHE A 96 -12.64 17.05 -4.84
C PHE A 96 -11.80 17.89 -3.88
N GLN A 97 -10.62 17.40 -3.54
CA GLN A 97 -9.70 18.10 -2.65
C GLN A 97 -8.31 18.09 -3.26
N THR A 98 -7.63 19.23 -3.20
CA THR A 98 -6.26 19.36 -3.71
C THR A 98 -5.30 19.32 -2.54
N PHE A 99 -4.32 18.43 -2.61
CA PHE A 99 -3.30 18.25 -1.58
C PHE A 99 -1.91 18.53 -2.18
N GLN A 100 -1.00 19.01 -1.35
CA GLN A 100 0.40 19.15 -1.74
C GLN A 100 1.04 17.76 -1.81
N VAL A 101 1.88 17.56 -2.82
CA VAL A 101 2.67 16.35 -2.94
C VAL A 101 3.74 16.34 -1.85
N GLU A 102 3.90 15.20 -1.18
CA GLU A 102 4.97 15.00 -0.19
C GLU A 102 6.20 14.50 -0.94
N PHE A 103 7.32 15.25 -0.91
CA PHE A 103 8.58 14.83 -1.53
C PHE A 103 9.56 14.28 -0.48
N PRO A 104 10.27 13.18 -0.76
CA PRO A 104 11.24 12.63 0.18
C PRO A 104 12.41 13.59 0.40
N GLN A 105 12.79 13.78 1.68
CA GLN A 105 13.85 14.70 2.09
C GLN A 105 15.18 14.02 2.36
N HIS A 106 15.16 12.73 2.74
CA HIS A 106 16.34 12.00 3.20
C HIS A 106 16.87 10.97 2.20
N VAL A 107 16.15 10.76 1.11
CA VAL A 107 16.53 9.87 0.01
C VAL A 107 16.17 10.57 -1.28
N MET A 108 17.11 10.62 -2.23
CA MET A 108 16.88 11.19 -3.55
C MET A 108 16.37 10.10 -4.49
N PRO A 109 15.12 10.18 -4.99
CA PRO A 109 14.61 9.26 -5.97
C PRO A 109 15.47 9.26 -7.24
N PRO A 110 15.83 8.09 -7.78
CA PRO A 110 16.40 7.99 -9.12
C PRO A 110 15.39 8.50 -10.19
N PRO A 111 15.84 8.81 -11.40
CA PRO A 111 14.94 9.05 -12.52
C PRO A 111 13.92 7.92 -12.68
N LEU A 112 12.67 8.27 -13.02
CA LEU A 112 11.58 7.28 -13.08
C LEU A 112 11.86 6.14 -14.08
N LEU A 113 12.55 6.43 -15.19
CA LEU A 113 12.96 5.41 -16.16
C LEU A 113 13.99 4.43 -15.58
N ASP A 114 14.88 4.87 -14.69
CA ASP A 114 15.85 4.00 -14.04
C ASP A 114 15.17 3.12 -13.00
N LEU A 115 14.20 3.68 -12.25
CA LEU A 115 13.35 2.90 -11.34
C LEU A 115 12.61 1.78 -12.06
N LEU A 116 12.08 2.08 -13.25
CA LEU A 116 11.29 1.14 -14.07
C LEU A 116 12.13 0.31 -15.05
N SER A 117 13.46 0.43 -15.03
CA SER A 117 14.35 -0.27 -15.96
C SER A 117 14.29 -1.78 -15.77
N GLU A 118 14.19 -2.55 -16.85
CA GLU A 118 14.26 -4.02 -16.80
C GLU A 118 15.71 -4.55 -16.69
N GLN A 119 16.71 -3.68 -16.78
CA GLN A 119 18.12 -4.06 -16.76
C GLN A 119 18.58 -4.49 -15.35
N SER A 120 19.16 -5.69 -15.24
CA SER A 120 19.46 -6.32 -13.94
C SER A 120 20.55 -5.61 -13.15
N ASP A 121 21.52 -5.01 -13.84
CA ASP A 121 22.58 -4.19 -13.24
C ASP A 121 22.02 -2.89 -12.63
N ILE A 122 21.14 -2.18 -13.35
CA ILE A 122 20.46 -1.00 -12.81
C ILE A 122 19.61 -1.39 -11.60
N GLN A 123 18.80 -2.44 -11.73
CA GLN A 123 17.96 -2.95 -10.64
C GLN A 123 18.76 -3.29 -9.38
N ALA A 124 19.87 -4.01 -9.52
CA ALA A 124 20.75 -4.35 -8.40
C ALA A 124 21.39 -3.10 -7.77
N SER A 125 21.84 -2.14 -8.59
CA SER A 125 22.46 -0.91 -8.10
C SER A 125 21.49 -0.01 -7.30
N LEU A 126 20.19 -0.11 -7.59
CA LEU A 126 19.15 0.71 -6.97
C LEU A 126 18.40 0.02 -5.83
N GLU A 127 18.73 -1.23 -5.49
CA GLU A 127 17.97 -2.03 -4.52
C GLU A 127 17.77 -1.31 -3.18
N ASP A 128 18.85 -0.80 -2.59
CA ASP A 128 18.78 -0.13 -1.28
C ASP A 128 17.96 1.17 -1.35
N VAL A 129 18.11 1.96 -2.42
CA VAL A 129 17.34 3.19 -2.62
C VAL A 129 15.85 2.88 -2.79
N LYS A 130 15.52 1.83 -3.56
CA LYS A 130 14.13 1.37 -3.73
C LYS A 130 13.53 0.94 -2.40
N LEU A 131 14.27 0.20 -1.56
CA LEU A 131 13.79 -0.21 -0.24
C LEU A 131 13.62 0.96 0.73
N GLN A 132 14.52 1.95 0.69
CA GLN A 132 14.39 3.19 1.45
C GLN A 132 13.12 3.96 1.05
N LEU A 133 12.91 4.16 -0.26
CA LEU A 133 11.72 4.80 -0.79
C LEU A 133 10.46 4.02 -0.44
N PHE A 134 10.49 2.68 -0.51
CA PHE A 134 9.33 1.86 -0.19
C PHE A 134 8.94 1.96 1.29
N SER A 135 9.95 1.97 2.17
CA SER A 135 9.77 2.16 3.61
C SER A 135 9.21 3.55 3.90
N TRP A 136 9.77 4.58 3.25
CA TRP A 136 9.32 5.96 3.38
C TRP A 136 7.87 6.17 2.94
N ILE A 137 7.39 5.49 1.88
CA ILE A 137 5.97 5.52 1.50
C ILE A 137 5.07 5.06 2.66
N ALA A 138 5.53 4.08 3.45
CA ALA A 138 4.76 3.56 4.59
C ALA A 138 4.84 4.45 5.82
N SER A 139 6.05 4.91 6.18
CA SER A 139 6.30 5.74 7.36
C SER A 139 7.71 6.36 7.33
N ASP A 140 7.87 7.51 7.97
CA ASP A 140 9.18 8.14 8.21
C ASP A 140 9.99 7.42 9.30
N THR A 141 9.36 6.59 10.15
CA THR A 141 10.03 5.88 11.26
C THR A 141 10.42 4.45 10.92
N LEU A 142 10.05 3.95 9.75
CA LEU A 142 10.35 2.58 9.36
C LEU A 142 11.80 2.45 8.87
N ASP A 143 12.60 1.67 9.60
CA ASP A 143 13.93 1.28 9.17
C ASP A 143 13.87 0.27 8.00
N TYR A 144 14.37 0.69 6.85
CA TYR A 144 14.41 -0.13 5.64
C TYR A 144 15.31 -1.37 5.78
N HIS A 145 16.28 -1.37 6.69
CA HIS A 145 17.13 -2.55 6.93
C HIS A 145 16.30 -3.72 7.45
N ARG A 146 15.25 -3.46 8.23
CA ARG A 146 14.30 -4.50 8.65
C ARG A 146 13.54 -5.06 7.46
N LEU A 147 13.12 -4.21 6.53
CA LEU A 147 12.43 -4.62 5.30
C LEU A 147 13.35 -5.40 4.35
N LYS A 148 14.65 -5.09 4.31
CA LYS A 148 15.64 -5.79 3.49
C LYS A 148 15.75 -7.28 3.84
N LEU A 149 15.58 -7.62 5.12
CA LEU A 149 15.61 -9.01 5.62
C LEU A 149 14.33 -9.81 5.32
N VAL A 150 13.28 -9.13 4.85
CA VAL A 150 11.99 -9.75 4.54
C VAL A 150 12.02 -10.33 3.11
N PRO A 151 11.51 -11.57 2.92
CA PRO A 151 11.28 -12.12 1.58
C PRO A 151 10.44 -11.18 0.71
N GLU A 152 10.80 -11.01 -0.56
CA GLU A 152 10.20 -9.97 -1.43
C GLU A 152 8.67 -10.01 -1.45
N ARG A 153 8.12 -11.22 -1.52
CA ARG A 153 6.68 -11.53 -1.53
C ARG A 153 5.92 -11.03 -0.29
N LEU A 154 6.62 -10.82 0.82
CA LEU A 154 6.06 -10.35 2.10
C LEU A 154 6.24 -8.84 2.32
N ARG A 155 7.04 -8.13 1.50
CA ARG A 155 7.36 -6.71 1.72
C ARG A 155 6.11 -5.82 1.68
N ALA A 156 5.32 -5.87 0.60
CA ALA A 156 4.09 -5.07 0.48
C ALA A 156 3.03 -5.41 1.56
N PRO A 157 2.75 -6.70 1.86
CA PRO A 157 1.91 -7.06 2.99
C PRO A 157 2.41 -6.52 4.33
N LEU A 158 3.72 -6.61 4.62
CA LEU A 158 4.26 -6.13 5.89
C LEU A 158 4.23 -4.61 6.02
N LEU A 159 4.47 -3.87 4.95
CA LEU A 159 4.27 -2.41 4.96
C LEU A 159 2.81 -2.03 5.22
N THR A 160 1.88 -2.82 4.69
CA THR A 160 0.45 -2.68 4.98
C THR A 160 0.18 -2.87 6.47
N LEU A 161 0.72 -3.93 7.08
CA LEU A 161 0.57 -4.18 8.51
C LEU A 161 1.25 -3.12 9.36
N TYR A 162 2.46 -2.71 9.00
CA TYR A 162 3.19 -1.65 9.70
C TYR A 162 2.40 -0.35 9.73
N CYS A 163 1.91 0.10 8.57
CA CYS A 163 1.09 1.31 8.44
C CYS A 163 -0.17 1.22 9.33
N LEU A 164 -0.87 0.08 9.30
CA LEU A 164 -2.10 -0.10 10.07
C LEU A 164 -1.85 -0.20 11.59
N VAL A 165 -0.74 -0.79 12.03
CA VAL A 165 -0.36 -0.86 13.45
C VAL A 165 0.09 0.51 13.95
N GLU A 166 0.93 1.22 13.18
CA GLU A 166 1.41 2.56 13.52
C GLU A 166 0.25 3.54 13.72
N LYS A 167 -0.75 3.48 12.84
CA LYS A 167 -1.97 4.31 12.93
C LYS A 167 -3.00 3.77 13.92
N GLN A 168 -2.65 2.76 14.73
CA GLN A 168 -3.51 2.15 15.76
C GLN A 168 -4.84 1.58 15.21
N ILE A 169 -4.85 1.22 13.93
CA ILE A 169 -6.01 0.61 13.27
C ILE A 169 -6.12 -0.87 13.62
N LEU A 170 -4.98 -1.54 13.77
CA LEU A 170 -4.88 -2.94 14.17
C LEU A 170 -4.27 -3.05 15.55
N GLN A 171 -4.82 -3.97 16.34
CA GLN A 171 -4.13 -4.47 17.53
C GLN A 171 -3.02 -5.44 17.11
N LEU A 172 -1.99 -5.60 17.96
CA LEU A 172 -0.83 -6.42 17.63
C LEU A 172 -1.21 -7.84 17.20
N PHE A 173 -2.12 -8.48 17.94
CA PHE A 173 -2.56 -9.83 17.62
C PHE A 173 -3.27 -9.90 16.26
N GLU A 174 -3.95 -8.83 15.84
CA GLU A 174 -4.65 -8.79 14.56
C GLU A 174 -3.64 -8.71 13.41
N ALA A 175 -2.56 -7.94 13.60
CA ALA A 175 -1.44 -7.90 12.66
C ALA A 175 -0.68 -9.23 12.61
N ASP A 176 -0.50 -9.89 13.76
CA ASP A 176 0.14 -11.19 13.87
C ASP A 176 -0.67 -12.28 13.13
N VAL A 177 -1.99 -12.34 13.33
CA VAL A 177 -2.87 -13.28 12.63
C VAL A 177 -2.89 -13.01 11.12
N LEU A 178 -2.93 -11.74 10.70
CA LEU A 178 -2.82 -11.37 9.28
C LEU A 178 -1.49 -11.80 8.69
N LEU A 179 -0.37 -11.54 9.37
CA LEU A 179 0.96 -11.91 8.90
C LEU A 179 1.09 -13.43 8.72
N GLN A 180 0.55 -14.21 9.67
CA GLN A 180 0.53 -15.66 9.54
C GLN A 180 -0.28 -16.11 8.33
N VAL A 181 -1.45 -15.52 8.07
CA VAL A 181 -2.26 -15.85 6.90
C VAL A 181 -1.52 -15.50 5.60
N VAL A 182 -0.91 -14.33 5.54
CA VAL A 182 -0.12 -13.90 4.37
C VAL A 182 1.04 -14.85 4.15
N HIS A 183 1.77 -15.22 5.20
CA HIS A 183 2.82 -16.22 5.13
C HIS A 183 2.29 -17.53 4.56
N ASP A 184 1.18 -18.04 5.10
CA ASP A 184 0.70 -19.35 4.71
C ASP A 184 0.19 -19.38 3.27
N VAL A 185 -0.36 -18.27 2.79
CA VAL A 185 -0.74 -18.12 1.38
C VAL A 185 0.49 -17.96 0.48
N ALA A 186 1.45 -17.11 0.85
CA ALA A 186 2.64 -16.84 0.04
C ALA A 186 3.56 -18.06 -0.10
N PHE A 187 3.59 -18.94 0.91
CA PHE A 187 4.43 -20.13 0.96
C PHE A 187 3.65 -21.45 0.86
N GLN A 188 2.33 -21.38 0.63
CA GLN A 188 1.44 -22.54 0.46
C GLN A 188 1.55 -23.57 1.60
N THR A 189 1.68 -23.11 2.84
CA THR A 189 1.87 -23.97 4.03
C THR A 189 0.55 -24.47 4.63
N TYR A 190 -0.59 -24.20 3.98
CA TYR A 190 -1.91 -24.65 4.41
C TYR A 190 -2.65 -25.37 3.27
N ASN A 191 -3.58 -26.25 3.65
CA ASN A 191 -4.47 -26.91 2.70
C ASN A 191 -5.71 -26.04 2.46
N TRP A 192 -5.76 -25.34 1.33
CA TRP A 192 -6.89 -24.50 0.95
C TRP A 192 -8.20 -25.27 0.78
N GLN A 193 -8.15 -26.56 0.43
CA GLN A 193 -9.35 -27.40 0.28
C GLN A 193 -9.99 -27.75 1.62
N SER A 194 -9.22 -27.72 2.72
CA SER A 194 -9.74 -28.00 4.05
C SER A 194 -10.25 -26.76 4.78
N VAL A 195 -10.06 -25.56 4.22
CA VAL A 195 -10.56 -24.32 4.81
C VAL A 195 -12.08 -24.29 4.74
N ARG A 196 -12.72 -24.38 5.91
CA ARG A 196 -14.17 -24.32 6.04
C ARG A 196 -14.62 -22.87 6.13
N TYR A 197 -15.69 -22.54 5.40
CA TYR A 197 -16.33 -21.24 5.55
C TYR A 197 -16.91 -21.09 6.97
N PRO A 198 -16.71 -19.94 7.63
CA PRO A 198 -17.28 -19.70 8.94
C PRO A 198 -18.82 -19.64 8.84
N HIS A 199 -19.49 -20.31 9.78
CA HIS A 199 -20.96 -20.29 9.86
C HIS A 199 -21.52 -18.88 10.13
N LYS A 200 -20.73 -18.03 10.80
CA LYS A 200 -21.05 -16.65 11.09
C LYS A 200 -19.82 -15.76 10.90
N LEU A 201 -19.98 -14.69 10.14
CA LEU A 201 -18.95 -13.67 9.98
C LEU A 201 -18.97 -12.70 11.17
N GLY A 202 -17.89 -12.72 11.95
CA GLY A 202 -17.52 -11.67 12.89
C GLY A 202 -17.29 -10.33 12.17
N LYS A 203 -17.90 -9.26 12.69
CA LYS A 203 -17.87 -7.91 12.06
C LYS A 203 -16.46 -7.34 11.94
N ARG A 204 -15.66 -7.44 13.01
CA ARG A 204 -14.29 -6.91 13.09
C ARG A 204 -13.32 -7.59 12.12
N PRO A 205 -13.13 -8.93 12.14
CA PRO A 205 -12.25 -9.59 11.17
C PRO A 205 -12.72 -9.40 9.73
N PHE A 206 -14.03 -9.38 9.48
CA PHE A 206 -14.53 -9.03 8.15
C PHE A 206 -14.03 -7.65 7.71
N ARG A 207 -14.24 -6.60 8.51
CA ARG A 207 -13.78 -5.24 8.17
C ARG A 207 -12.26 -5.15 7.98
N ILE A 208 -11.48 -5.81 8.85
CA ILE A 208 -10.02 -5.86 8.75
C ILE A 208 -9.57 -6.46 7.43
N ALA A 209 -10.14 -7.61 7.04
CA ALA A 209 -9.73 -8.32 5.83
C ALA A 209 -9.85 -7.44 4.58
N PHE A 210 -10.95 -6.69 4.47
CA PHE A 210 -11.16 -5.78 3.35
C PHE A 210 -10.28 -4.53 3.43
N LEU A 211 -10.12 -3.94 4.62
CA LEU A 211 -9.24 -2.79 4.79
C LEU A 211 -7.80 -3.16 4.44
N PHE A 212 -7.32 -4.31 4.92
CA PHE A 212 -6.01 -4.85 4.60
C PHE A 212 -5.83 -4.98 3.07
N GLN A 213 -6.76 -5.61 2.36
CA GLN A 213 -6.68 -5.73 0.89
C GLN A 213 -6.66 -4.36 0.20
N LYS A 214 -7.44 -3.39 0.68
CA LYS A 214 -7.47 -2.04 0.11
C LYS A 214 -6.14 -1.32 0.27
N ILE A 215 -5.59 -1.29 1.49
CA ILE A 215 -4.30 -0.64 1.75
C ILE A 215 -3.16 -1.41 1.07
N TYR A 216 -3.21 -2.75 1.06
CA TYR A 216 -2.28 -3.59 0.32
C TYR A 216 -2.22 -3.22 -1.17
N ASN A 217 -3.36 -2.97 -1.82
CA ASN A 217 -3.37 -2.57 -3.22
C ASN A 217 -2.62 -1.24 -3.46
N HIS A 218 -2.60 -0.33 -2.47
CA HIS A 218 -1.77 0.87 -2.57
C HIS A 218 -0.29 0.54 -2.43
N PHE A 219 0.12 -0.33 -1.51
CA PHE A 219 1.52 -0.76 -1.41
C PHE A 219 1.97 -1.61 -2.61
N ASN A 220 1.07 -2.37 -3.24
CA ASN A 220 1.37 -3.07 -4.48
C ASN A 220 1.65 -2.08 -5.62
N LYS A 221 0.83 -1.01 -5.75
CA LYS A 221 1.10 0.07 -6.70
C LYS A 221 2.42 0.80 -6.41
N ALA A 222 2.77 0.99 -5.13
CA ALA A 222 4.08 1.52 -4.74
C ALA A 222 5.21 0.57 -5.17
N ALA A 223 5.01 -0.74 -5.06
CA ALA A 223 6.00 -1.69 -5.51
C ALA A 223 6.21 -1.62 -7.03
N THR A 224 5.13 -1.51 -7.81
CA THR A 224 5.19 -1.28 -9.26
C THR A 224 5.86 0.06 -9.60
N LEU A 225 5.58 1.13 -8.86
CA LEU A 225 6.27 2.43 -9.01
C LEU A 225 7.78 2.34 -8.85
N LEU A 226 8.22 1.54 -7.88
CA LEU A 226 9.63 1.33 -7.62
C LEU A 226 10.26 0.28 -8.54
N GLY A 227 9.49 -0.28 -9.48
CA GLY A 227 9.95 -1.28 -10.43
C GLY A 227 10.37 -2.59 -9.77
N PHE A 228 9.75 -2.96 -8.66
CA PHE A 228 9.85 -4.34 -8.15
C PHE A 228 9.06 -5.27 -9.06
N LYS A 229 9.51 -6.53 -9.16
CA LYS A 229 8.83 -7.55 -9.96
C LYS A 229 7.43 -7.80 -9.39
N GLU A 230 6.45 -7.91 -10.27
CA GLU A 230 5.11 -8.31 -9.87
C GLU A 230 5.13 -9.77 -9.39
N GLU A 231 4.71 -9.98 -8.15
CA GLU A 231 4.46 -11.31 -7.62
C GLU A 231 2.99 -11.71 -7.89
N PRO A 232 2.72 -13.01 -8.13
CA PRO A 232 1.39 -13.47 -8.48
C PRO A 232 0.33 -13.13 -7.41
N PHE A 233 -0.86 -12.82 -7.92
CA PHE A 233 -1.99 -12.11 -7.27
C PHE A 233 -2.52 -12.63 -5.92
N LEU A 234 -2.19 -13.85 -5.48
CA LEU A 234 -2.79 -14.41 -4.27
C LEU A 234 -1.84 -14.29 -3.08
N ILE A 235 -2.03 -13.25 -2.28
CA ILE A 235 -1.24 -12.99 -1.06
C ILE A 235 -2.07 -13.12 0.23
N PHE A 236 -3.37 -13.35 0.13
CA PHE A 236 -4.27 -13.33 1.28
C PHE A 236 -5.53 -14.18 1.07
N ASP A 237 -5.90 -14.94 2.09
CA ASP A 237 -7.17 -15.69 2.17
C ASP A 237 -7.99 -15.14 3.35
N GLY A 238 -9.09 -14.45 3.02
CA GLY A 238 -9.98 -13.86 4.02
C GLY A 238 -10.77 -14.88 4.85
N VAL A 239 -11.03 -16.07 4.31
CA VAL A 239 -11.72 -17.16 5.04
C VAL A 239 -10.76 -17.76 6.07
N LEU A 240 -9.52 -18.03 5.65
CA LEU A 240 -8.47 -18.51 6.55
C LEU A 240 -8.22 -17.51 7.68
N PHE A 241 -8.12 -16.21 7.36
CA PHE A 241 -7.98 -15.15 8.36
C PHE A 241 -9.13 -15.15 9.37
N HIS A 242 -10.36 -15.25 8.89
CA HIS A 242 -11.54 -15.25 9.75
C HIS A 242 -11.52 -16.40 10.75
N ASN A 243 -11.17 -17.60 10.29
CA ASN A 243 -11.09 -18.78 11.14
C ASN A 243 -10.01 -18.64 12.21
N ARG A 244 -8.81 -18.19 11.83
CA ARG A 244 -7.70 -18.01 12.77
C ARG A 244 -7.94 -16.91 13.80
N TYR A 245 -8.61 -15.84 13.38
CA TYR A 245 -9.02 -14.77 14.29
C TYR A 245 -9.97 -15.29 15.38
N GLU A 246 -10.94 -16.13 15.01
CA GLU A 246 -11.88 -16.74 15.96
C GLU A 246 -11.22 -17.82 16.83
N GLU A 247 -10.27 -18.58 16.29
CA GLU A 247 -9.44 -19.52 17.06
C GLU A 247 -8.61 -18.79 18.12
N TRP A 248 -7.92 -17.70 17.73
CA TRP A 248 -7.15 -16.87 18.64
C TRP A 248 -8.03 -16.32 19.76
N LYS A 249 -9.23 -15.82 19.43
CA LYS A 249 -10.18 -15.33 20.45
C LYS A 249 -10.61 -16.38 21.47
N LYS A 250 -10.66 -17.66 21.08
CA LYS A 250 -11.06 -18.76 21.97
C LYS A 250 -9.89 -19.27 22.81
N GLN A 251 -8.70 -19.36 22.23
CA GLN A 251 -7.54 -20.02 22.83
C GLN A 251 -6.55 -19.04 23.46
N GLY A 252 -6.59 -17.77 23.08
CA GLY A 252 -5.70 -16.70 23.58
C GLY A 252 -4.29 -16.71 22.97
N SER A 253 -3.95 -17.67 22.11
CA SER A 253 -2.62 -17.78 21.50
C SER A 253 -2.67 -18.48 20.15
N CYS A 254 -1.87 -18.01 19.19
CA CYS A 254 -1.47 -18.75 17.99
C CYS A 254 0.04 -18.99 18.04
N SER A 255 0.52 -20.09 17.45
CA SER A 255 1.97 -20.27 17.27
C SER A 255 2.52 -19.19 16.35
N MET A 256 3.60 -18.54 16.78
CA MET A 256 4.21 -17.38 16.12
C MET A 256 5.59 -17.68 15.50
N GLU A 257 6.10 -18.89 15.69
CA GLU A 257 7.50 -19.26 15.40
C GLU A 257 7.89 -18.98 13.94
N GLN A 258 6.94 -19.18 13.01
CA GLN A 258 7.21 -19.02 11.58
C GLN A 258 7.34 -17.55 11.16
N ILE A 259 6.66 -16.65 11.85
CA ILE A 259 6.54 -15.25 11.45
C ILE A 259 7.32 -14.27 12.32
N GLU A 260 7.83 -14.71 13.47
CA GLU A 260 8.49 -13.87 14.47
C GLU A 260 9.56 -12.96 13.86
N ARG A 261 10.45 -13.52 13.03
CA ARG A 261 11.54 -12.78 12.37
C ARG A 261 11.09 -11.68 11.40
N TRP A 262 9.81 -11.66 11.00
CA TRP A 262 9.29 -10.70 10.03
C TRP A 262 8.35 -9.67 10.65
N ARG A 263 8.19 -9.65 11.98
CA ARG A 263 7.31 -8.70 12.69
C ARG A 263 7.93 -7.31 12.75
N ILE A 264 8.07 -6.65 11.60
CA ILE A 264 8.71 -5.32 11.50
C ILE A 264 7.97 -4.21 12.26
N TYR A 265 6.77 -4.49 12.78
CA TYR A 265 5.89 -3.58 13.52
C TYR A 265 5.89 -3.79 15.04
N ASP A 266 6.59 -4.80 15.56
CA ASP A 266 6.61 -5.14 17.00
C ASP A 266 7.09 -4.00 17.91
N GLY A 267 8.10 -3.24 17.47
CA GLY A 267 8.70 -2.13 18.22
C GLY A 267 7.80 -0.88 18.33
N LEU A 268 6.72 -0.80 17.54
CA LEU A 268 5.81 0.35 17.56
C LEU A 268 5.04 0.50 18.88
N ILE A 269 4.91 -0.58 19.64
CA ILE A 269 4.09 -0.61 20.86
C ILE A 269 4.84 -0.05 22.08
N GLY A 270 6.17 0.13 21.97
CA GLY A 270 7.02 0.75 23.00
C GLY A 270 7.33 2.24 22.78
N ALA A 271 7.17 2.75 21.56
CA ALA A 271 7.49 4.13 21.20
C ALA A 271 6.31 5.07 21.53
N ARG A 272 6.11 5.39 22.81
CA ARG A 272 5.23 6.51 23.18
C ARG A 272 5.93 7.83 22.81
N PRO A 273 5.27 8.75 22.10
CA PRO A 273 5.66 10.15 22.18
C PRO A 273 5.47 10.59 23.64
N GLN A 274 6.53 11.07 24.28
CA GLN A 274 6.33 11.97 25.42
C GLN A 274 5.68 13.22 24.84
N THR A 275 4.52 13.56 25.40
CA THR A 275 3.66 14.71 25.08
C THR A 275 4.41 15.98 24.75
#